data_AF-A0AA88UK06-F1
#
_entry.id   AF-A0AA88UK06-F1
#
_cell.length_a   1.000
_cell.length_b   1.000
_cell.length_c   1.000
_cell.angle_alpha   90.00
_cell.angle_beta   90.00
_cell.angle_gamma   90.00
#
_symmetry.space_group_name_H-M   'P 1'
#
loop_
_entity.id
_entity.type
_entity.pdbx_description
1 polymer ?
#
loop_
_entity_poly.entity_id
_entity_poly.type
_entity_poly.pdbx_seq_one_letter_code
_entity_poly.pdbx_strand_id
1 'polypeptide(L)'
;MLSKFRYRYLVSLIGYYDEHNEMILVHEYMPRGNFAEHLHRTGKNYSVSLLWLRRLRICIGATCGLDYVHTGMGIQLDRAGKENRHVPVWGGDA
;
A
#
# COMPACT_ATOMS: atom_id res chain seq x y z
N MET A 1 -8.16 16.66 -0.83
CA MET A 1 -6.96 16.43 -1.66
C MET A 1 -6.58 14.94 -1.78
N LEU A 2 -7.03 14.04 -0.89
CA LEU A 2 -6.84 12.59 -1.04
C LEU A 2 -7.74 11.91 -2.09
N SER A 3 -8.93 12.48 -2.34
CA SER A 3 -9.91 11.95 -3.31
C SER A 3 -9.45 11.92 -4.77
N LYS A 4 -8.31 12.54 -5.09
CA LYS A 4 -7.72 12.59 -6.44
C LYS A 4 -6.75 11.44 -6.71
N PHE A 5 -6.28 10.75 -5.67
CA PHE A 5 -5.34 9.65 -5.83
C PHE A 5 -6.09 8.35 -6.15
N ARG A 6 -5.82 7.80 -7.32
CA ARG A 6 -6.36 6.50 -7.75
C ARG A 6 -5.22 5.60 -8.17
N TYR A 7 -4.86 4.67 -7.28
CA TYR A 7 -3.75 3.77 -7.51
C TYR A 7 -3.97 2.44 -6.80
N ARG A 8 -3.56 1.33 -7.42
CA ARG A 8 -3.87 -0.04 -6.96
C ARG A 8 -3.35 -0.37 -5.54
N TYR A 9 -2.40 0.42 -5.05
CA TYR A 9 -1.80 0.26 -3.72
C TYR A 9 -2.29 1.28 -2.70
N LEU A 10 -3.31 2.08 -3.04
CA LEU A 10 -3.98 3.00 -2.14
C LEU A 10 -5.46 2.65 -2.02
N VAL A 11 -6.00 2.81 -0.82
CA VAL A 11 -7.45 2.76 -0.60
C VAL A 11 -8.03 4.06 -1.16
N SER A 12 -9.02 3.97 -2.06
CA SER A 12 -9.63 5.19 -2.59
C SER A 12 -10.55 5.82 -1.53
N LEU A 13 -10.34 7.11 -1.26
CA LEU A 13 -11.29 7.93 -0.50
C LEU A 13 -12.46 8.32 -1.41
N ILE A 14 -13.66 7.92 -1.03
CA ILE A 14 -14.89 8.20 -1.77
C ILE A 14 -15.42 9.58 -1.37
N GLY A 15 -15.39 9.92 -0.08
CA GLY A 15 -15.89 11.19 0.43
C GLY A 15 -15.56 11.40 1.90
N TYR A 16 -15.97 12.56 2.41
CA TYR A 16 -15.84 12.91 3.82
C TYR A 16 -17.02 13.80 4.24
N TYR A 17 -17.31 13.81 5.54
CA TYR A 17 -18.19 14.76 6.21
C TYR A 17 -17.39 15.42 7.33
N ASP A 18 -17.43 16.74 7.41
CA ASP A 18 -16.67 17.55 8.37
C ASP A 18 -17.51 18.76 8.78
N GLU A 19 -18.42 18.53 9.73
CA GLU A 19 -19.26 19.57 10.31
C GLU A 19 -19.49 19.28 11.78
N HIS A 20 -19.89 20.29 12.55
CA HIS A 20 -20.30 20.14 13.95
C HIS A 20 -19.29 19.43 14.86
N ASN A 21 -17.98 19.60 14.58
CA ASN A 21 -16.88 18.96 15.31
C ASN A 21 -16.85 17.42 15.17
N GLU A 22 -17.46 16.89 14.11
CA GLU A 22 -17.46 15.48 13.75
C GLU A 22 -16.78 15.29 12.38
N MET A 23 -15.89 14.30 12.28
CA MET A 23 -15.20 13.96 11.04
C MET A 23 -15.47 12.50 10.65
N ILE A 24 -16.08 12.31 9.48
CA ILE A 24 -16.38 10.99 8.93
C ILE A 24 -15.65 10.83 7.60
N LEU A 25 -14.98 9.70 7.40
CA LEU A 25 -14.31 9.34 6.16
C LEU A 25 -15.00 8.13 5.52
N VAL A 26 -15.38 8.27 4.26
CA VAL A 26 -15.97 7.18 3.46
C VAL A 26 -14.94 6.72 2.44
N HIS A 27 -14.54 5.46 2.53
CA HIS A 27 -13.51 4.88 1.66
C HIS A 27 -13.93 3.48 1.16
N GLU A 28 -13.19 2.96 0.18
CA GLU A 28 -13.41 1.59 -0.31
C GLU A 28 -13.28 0.56 0.82
N TYR A 29 -14.23 -0.37 0.87
CA TYR A 29 -14.23 -1.43 1.87
C TYR A 29 -13.08 -2.41 1.64
N MET A 30 -12.34 -2.72 2.71
CA MET A 30 -11.22 -3.66 2.70
C MET A 30 -11.65 -4.99 3.35
N PRO A 31 -12.17 -5.98 2.58
CA PRO A 31 -12.82 -7.18 3.12
C PRO A 31 -11.89 -8.09 3.92
N ARG A 32 -10.58 -7.89 3.79
CA ARG A 32 -9.58 -8.67 4.54
C ARG A 32 -9.16 -8.00 5.84
N GLY A 33 -9.68 -6.84 6.21
CA GLY A 33 -9.23 -6.12 7.40
C GLY A 33 -7.83 -5.52 7.24
N ASN A 34 -7.27 -4.99 8.32
CA ASN A 34 -6.00 -4.26 8.28
C ASN A 34 -4.79 -5.19 8.49
N PHE A 35 -3.61 -4.73 8.08
CA PHE A 35 -2.38 -5.51 8.17
C PHE A 35 -1.97 -5.84 9.62
N ALA A 36 -2.23 -4.95 10.57
CA ALA A 36 -1.88 -5.14 11.98
C ALA A 36 -2.63 -6.34 12.59
N GLU A 37 -3.91 -6.49 12.27
CA GLU A 37 -4.73 -7.65 12.65
C GLU A 37 -4.15 -8.97 12.13
N HIS A 38 -3.62 -8.99 10.91
CA HIS A 38 -2.96 -10.19 10.35
C HIS A 38 -1.57 -10.45 10.93
N LEU A 39 -0.89 -9.42 11.42
CA LEU A 39 0.45 -9.53 12.01
C LEU A 39 0.40 -10.01 13.45
N HIS A 40 -0.54 -9.49 14.23
CA HIS A 40 -0.57 -9.62 15.68
C HIS A 40 -1.66 -10.56 16.20
N ARG A 41 -2.35 -11.31 15.33
CA ARG A 41 -3.40 -12.26 15.75
C ARG A 41 -2.82 -13.34 16.67
N THR A 42 -3.03 -13.17 17.97
CA THR A 42 -2.67 -14.10 19.03
C THR A 42 -3.93 -14.85 19.47
N GLY A 43 -4.08 -16.12 19.07
CA GLY A 43 -5.24 -16.94 19.45
C GLY A 43 -5.20 -18.38 18.90
N LYS A 44 -6.06 -19.26 19.45
CA LYS A 44 -6.09 -20.72 19.24
C LYS A 44 -6.29 -21.19 17.78
N ASN A 45 -6.63 -20.29 16.86
CA ASN A 45 -6.77 -20.59 15.43
C ASN A 45 -5.53 -20.09 14.67
N TYR A 46 -4.42 -20.80 14.85
CA TYR A 46 -3.14 -20.62 14.17
C TYR A 46 -3.23 -21.07 12.69
N SER A 47 -4.18 -20.51 11.94
CA SER A 47 -4.34 -20.78 10.51
C SER A 47 -3.94 -19.52 9.76
N VAL A 48 -2.66 -19.47 9.39
CA VAL A 48 -2.03 -18.49 8.50
C VAL A 48 -1.64 -17.15 9.15
N SER A 49 -0.64 -17.18 10.04
CA SER A 49 0.28 -16.04 10.13
C SER A 49 0.78 -15.72 8.72
N LEU A 50 0.82 -14.44 8.34
CA LEU A 50 1.28 -14.06 7.01
C LEU A 50 2.68 -14.62 6.76
N LEU A 51 2.79 -15.57 5.81
CA LEU A 51 4.08 -16.07 5.32
C LEU A 51 4.99 -14.90 4.98
N TRP A 52 6.28 -15.05 5.26
CA TRP A 52 7.29 -14.00 5.02
C TRP A 52 7.18 -13.39 3.61
N LEU A 53 7.01 -14.22 2.59
CA LEU A 53 6.84 -13.77 1.21
C LEU A 53 5.62 -12.86 1.00
N ARG A 54 4.52 -13.10 1.73
CA ARG A 54 3.35 -12.21 1.70
C ARG A 54 3.65 -10.87 2.36
N ARG A 55 4.41 -10.86 3.46
CA ARG A 55 4.84 -9.62 4.14
C ARG A 55 5.69 -8.76 3.20
N LEU A 56 6.67 -9.36 2.52
CA LEU A 56 7.48 -8.66 1.51
C LEU A 56 6.62 -8.04 0.40
N ARG A 57 5.63 -8.78 -0.12
CA ARG A 57 4.70 -8.26 -1.15
C ARG A 57 3.87 -7.09 -0.65
N ILE A 58 3.45 -7.12 0.61
CA ILE A 58 2.72 -6.01 1.24
C ILE A 58 3.62 -4.79 1.38
N CYS A 59 4.87 -4.98 1.85
CA CYS A 59 5.85 -3.89 1.95
C CYS A 59 6.13 -3.23 0.59
N ILE A 60 6.35 -4.03 -0.47
CA ILE A 60 6.54 -3.50 -1.83
C ILE A 60 5.33 -2.66 -2.26
N GLY A 61 4.10 -3.16 -2.03
CA GLY A 61 2.89 -2.40 -2.35
C GLY A 61 2.80 -1.08 -1.56
N ALA A 62 3.11 -1.11 -0.26
CA ALA A 62 3.11 0.08 0.58
C ALA A 62 4.14 1.12 0.11
N THR A 63 5.35 0.69 -0.27
CA THR A 63 6.37 1.56 -0.84
C THR A 63 5.92 2.17 -2.17
N CYS A 64 5.33 1.39 -3.07
CA CYS A 64 4.78 1.91 -4.33
C CYS A 64 3.63 2.92 -4.09
N GLY A 65 2.76 2.66 -3.11
CA GLY A 65 1.69 3.59 -2.74
C GLY A 65 2.23 4.90 -2.18
N LEU A 66 3.23 4.81 -1.29
CA LEU A 66 3.90 5.98 -0.70
C LEU A 66 4.59 6.83 -1.77
N ASP A 67 5.34 6.18 -2.67
CA ASP A 67 5.99 6.83 -3.81
C ASP A 67 4.98 7.56 -4.70
N TYR A 68 3.84 6.94 -5.02
CA TYR A 68 2.79 7.57 -5.80
C TYR A 68 2.22 8.82 -5.11
N VAL A 69 2.04 8.80 -3.79
CA VAL A 69 1.58 9.99 -3.04
C VAL A 69 2.65 11.10 -3.07
N HIS A 70 3.93 10.75 -2.97
CA HIS A 70 5.02 11.72 -2.96
C HIS A 70 5.34 12.34 -4.31
N THR A 71 5.37 11.54 -5.38
CA THR A 71 5.83 11.97 -6.70
C THR A 71 4.67 12.26 -7.66
N GLY A 72 3.46 11.80 -7.36
CA GLY A 72 2.32 11.78 -8.28
C GLY A 72 2.48 10.76 -9.43
N MET A 73 3.61 10.04 -9.50
CA MET A 73 3.91 9.01 -10.49
C MET A 73 3.99 7.65 -9.80
N GLY A 74 3.28 6.65 -10.31
CA GLY A 74 3.19 5.36 -9.64
C GLY A 74 4.24 4.39 -10.18
N ILE A 75 5.25 4.02 -9.38
CA ILE A 75 6.16 2.93 -9.76
C ILE A 75 5.42 1.60 -9.74
N GLN A 76 5.15 1.06 -10.93
CA GLN A 76 4.53 -0.25 -11.08
C GLN A 76 5.61 -1.34 -11.18
N LEU A 77 5.94 -1.96 -10.04
CA LEU A 77 6.79 -3.15 -10.04
C LEU A 77 5.97 -4.33 -10.57
N ASP A 78 6.27 -4.78 -11.79
CA ASP A 78 5.62 -5.95 -12.37
C ASP A 78 6.24 -7.25 -11.84
N ARG A 79 5.45 -8.32 -11.76
CA ARG A 79 5.78 -9.55 -11.02
C ARG A 79 6.92 -10.41 -11.59
N ALA A 80 7.61 -9.94 -12.61
CA ALA A 80 8.66 -10.71 -13.25
C ALA A 80 10.03 -10.30 -12.72
N GLY A 81 10.73 -11.25 -12.11
CA GLY A 81 12.17 -11.36 -12.31
C GLY A 81 12.45 -11.53 -13.80
N LYS A 82 12.39 -10.42 -14.55
CA LYS A 82 13.06 -10.25 -15.83
C LYS A 82 13.99 -9.07 -15.67
N GLU A 83 15.22 -9.44 -15.32
CA GLU A 83 16.43 -8.77 -15.73
C GLU A 83 16.26 -8.08 -17.11
N ASN A 84 16.83 -6.88 -17.22
CA ASN A 84 17.01 -6.08 -18.43
C ASN A 84 15.78 -5.36 -19.02
N ARG A 85 15.58 -4.11 -18.56
CA ARG A 85 16.13 -2.94 -19.26
C ARG A 85 15.96 -1.67 -18.43
N HIS A 86 17.06 -0.92 -18.34
CA HIS A 86 17.20 0.41 -17.72
C HIS A 86 16.98 0.47 -16.21
N VAL A 87 17.94 -0.09 -15.48
CA VAL A 87 18.27 0.44 -14.16
C VAL A 87 18.81 1.87 -14.40
N PRO A 88 18.20 2.94 -13.87
CA PRO A 88 18.90 4.19 -13.79
C PRO A 88 20.03 3.97 -12.80
N VAL A 89 21.25 3.93 -13.32
CA VAL A 89 22.46 4.06 -12.52
C VAL A 89 22.31 5.40 -11.82
N TRP A 90 22.08 5.38 -10.51
CA TRP A 90 22.35 6.55 -9.69
C TRP A 90 23.86 6.74 -9.75
N GLY A 91 24.28 7.59 -10.69
CA GLY A 91 25.64 8.12 -10.70
C GLY A 91 25.83 9.02 -9.49
N GLY A 92 26.96 8.88 -8.82
CA GLY A 92 27.40 9.79 -7.77
C GLY A 92 28.36 9.14 -6.79
N ASP A 93 29.65 9.36 -7.09
CA ASP A 93 30.74 9.64 -6.15
C ASP A 93 31.49 8.46 -5.50
N ALA A 94 32.59 8.05 -6.16
CA ALA A 94 33.98 8.18 -5.70
C ALA A 94 34.98 7.78 -6.80
#